data_AF-A0A328VP60-F1
#
_entry.id   AF-A0A328VP60-F1
#
_cell.length_a   1.000
_cell.length_b   1.000
_cell.length_c   1.000
_cell.angle_alpha   90.00
_cell.angle_beta   90.00
_cell.angle_gamma   90.00
#
_symmetry.space_group_name_H-M   'P 1'
#
loop_
_entity.id
_entity.type
_entity.pdbx_description
1 polymer ?
#
loop_
_entity_poly.entity_id
_entity_poly.type
_entity_poly.pdbx_seq_one_letter_code
_entity_poly.pdbx_strand_id
1 'polypeptide(L)'
;MIAGEKESWQNWSGTVACRPEIIQPASLEELASSVAECARAGRRLRVAGAGHSFTPLVESDDVLLSLDHLQGLEKVDRERGTAVVLAGTRLGRLGELLLAHGLAQENLGDIDVQSIAGAISTGTHGTGIQFGSLSTQAVALTLLTASGDLIECSEEENRDLFKAAQVSLGTLGVIAKVTLRVVPARPLHYVGRRASLEDCLNNLERYRQENEHFEFFWFPYTPWVQAKSTTPGWSQRFARSLSGPGFRAG
;
A
#
# COMPACT_ATOMS: atom_id res chain seq x y z
N MET A 1 -11.86 19.03 -27.12
CA MET A 1 -12.08 19.55 -25.75
C MET A 1 -12.91 18.51 -25.05
N ILE A 2 -12.33 17.72 -24.16
CA ILE A 2 -13.10 16.87 -23.26
C ILE A 2 -13.36 17.77 -22.04
N ALA A 3 -14.56 18.33 -21.97
CA ALA A 3 -15.06 18.86 -20.71
C ALA A 3 -15.91 17.74 -20.13
N GLY A 4 -15.30 16.88 -19.33
CA GLY A 4 -16.02 15.83 -18.63
C GLY A 4 -17.01 16.40 -17.62
N GLU A 5 -18.03 15.62 -17.29
CA GLU A 5 -19.03 16.01 -16.31
C GLU A 5 -18.38 16.08 -14.91
N LYS A 6 -18.72 17.11 -14.12
CA LYS A 6 -18.22 17.24 -12.76
C LYS A 6 -19.03 16.32 -11.84
N GLU A 7 -18.34 15.39 -11.19
CA GLU A 7 -18.96 14.41 -10.30
C GLU A 7 -18.71 14.75 -8.84
N SER A 8 -19.60 14.33 -7.93
CA SER A 8 -19.32 14.45 -6.50
C SER A 8 -18.33 13.38 -6.07
N TRP A 9 -17.18 13.78 -5.56
CA TRP A 9 -16.19 12.88 -4.97
C TRP A 9 -16.09 13.10 -3.46
N GLN A 10 -15.94 12.01 -2.71
CA GLN A 10 -15.73 12.05 -1.26
C GLN A 10 -14.72 10.97 -0.85
N ASN A 11 -13.86 11.30 0.11
CA ASN A 11 -12.95 10.33 0.70
C ASN A 11 -13.69 9.32 1.61
N TRP A 12 -13.03 8.24 1.98
CA TRP A 12 -13.61 7.14 2.77
C TRP A 12 -14.24 7.61 4.10
N SER A 13 -13.60 8.57 4.79
CA SER A 13 -14.09 9.08 6.08
C SER A 13 -15.22 10.10 5.96
N GLY A 14 -15.48 10.60 4.75
CA GLY A 14 -16.45 11.66 4.52
C GLY A 14 -15.96 13.09 4.81
N THR A 15 -14.73 13.25 5.29
CA THR A 15 -14.20 14.54 5.76
C THR A 15 -13.66 15.44 4.66
N VAL A 16 -13.39 14.87 3.48
CA VAL A 16 -12.90 15.62 2.30
C VAL A 16 -13.84 15.32 1.14
N ALA A 17 -14.34 16.35 0.48
CA ALA A 17 -15.23 16.24 -0.68
C ALA A 17 -14.94 17.36 -1.68
N CYS A 18 -15.12 17.07 -2.97
CA CYS A 18 -14.94 18.04 -4.06
C CYS A 18 -15.80 17.69 -5.27
N ARG A 19 -15.84 18.56 -6.28
CA ARG A 19 -16.55 18.34 -7.55
C ARG A 19 -15.63 18.41 -8.77
N PRO A 20 -14.74 17.42 -8.95
CA PRO A 20 -13.82 17.35 -10.09
C PRO A 20 -14.47 16.71 -11.32
N GLU A 21 -13.81 16.89 -12.45
CA GLU A 21 -13.86 15.91 -13.55
C GLU A 21 -12.98 14.70 -13.18
N ILE A 22 -13.50 13.49 -13.34
CA ILE A 22 -12.79 12.25 -13.03
C ILE A 22 -12.29 11.60 -14.32
N ILE A 23 -10.99 11.28 -14.38
CA ILE A 23 -10.36 10.59 -15.51
C ILE A 23 -9.78 9.25 -15.02
N GLN A 24 -10.00 8.19 -15.79
CA GLN A 24 -9.62 6.81 -15.42
C GLN A 24 -8.90 6.10 -16.58
N PRO A 25 -7.63 6.46 -16.87
CA PRO A 25 -6.89 5.85 -17.97
C PRO A 25 -6.75 4.34 -17.79
N ALA A 26 -6.91 3.58 -18.86
CA ALA A 26 -6.80 2.13 -18.89
C ALA A 26 -5.43 1.65 -19.42
N SER A 27 -4.58 2.56 -19.90
CA SER A 27 -3.20 2.27 -20.30
C SER A 27 -2.22 3.38 -19.90
N LEU A 28 -0.92 3.13 -20.03
CA LEU A 28 0.12 4.13 -19.76
C LEU A 28 0.10 5.25 -20.80
N GLU A 29 -0.26 4.92 -22.03
CA GLU A 29 -0.41 5.87 -23.13
C GLU A 29 -1.59 6.81 -22.85
N GLU A 30 -2.74 6.27 -22.43
CA GLU A 30 -3.89 7.08 -22.00
C GLU A 30 -3.57 7.93 -20.78
N LEU A 31 -2.82 7.38 -19.83
CA LEU A 31 -2.35 8.11 -18.64
C LEU A 31 -1.46 9.31 -19.05
N ALA A 32 -0.46 9.08 -19.90
CA ALA A 32 0.42 10.11 -20.41
C ALA A 32 -0.34 11.18 -21.21
N SER A 33 -1.26 10.77 -22.09
CA SER A 33 -2.10 11.69 -22.87
C SER A 33 -2.97 12.56 -21.96
N SER A 34 -3.60 11.96 -20.94
CA SER A 34 -4.46 12.68 -19.99
C SER A 34 -3.69 13.76 -19.22
N VAL A 35 -2.48 13.44 -18.75
CA VAL A 35 -1.62 14.40 -18.04
C VAL A 35 -1.15 15.50 -18.99
N ALA A 36 -0.71 15.16 -20.19
CA ALA A 36 -0.26 16.14 -21.19
C ALA A 36 -1.39 17.08 -21.62
N GLU A 37 -2.61 16.57 -21.78
CA GLU A 37 -3.79 17.39 -22.08
C GLU A 37 -4.13 18.36 -20.95
N CYS A 38 -4.10 17.90 -19.69
CA CYS A 38 -4.31 18.77 -18.53
C CYS A 38 -3.24 19.87 -18.46
N ALA A 39 -1.97 19.51 -18.67
CA ALA A 39 -0.86 20.46 -18.68
C ALA A 39 -1.02 21.52 -19.78
N ARG A 40 -1.34 21.10 -21.02
CA ARG A 40 -1.59 21.99 -22.17
C ARG A 40 -2.78 22.91 -21.93
N ALA A 41 -3.80 22.44 -21.22
CA ALA A 41 -4.99 23.21 -20.87
C ALA A 41 -4.80 24.08 -19.60
N GLY A 42 -3.64 24.02 -18.93
CA GLY A 42 -3.38 24.75 -17.69
C GLY A 42 -4.23 24.28 -16.50
N ARG A 43 -4.71 23.03 -16.53
CA ARG A 43 -5.59 22.44 -15.51
C ARG A 43 -4.81 21.84 -14.35
N ARG A 44 -5.41 21.87 -13.17
CA ARG A 44 -4.86 21.25 -11.95
C ARG A 44 -5.35 19.80 -11.86
N LEU A 45 -4.39 18.88 -11.80
CA LEU A 45 -4.65 17.45 -11.68
C LEU A 45 -4.13 16.93 -10.34
N ARG A 46 -4.96 16.17 -9.62
CA ARG A 46 -4.56 15.38 -8.45
C ARG A 46 -4.85 13.91 -8.71
N VAL A 47 -4.04 13.01 -8.16
CA VAL A 47 -4.23 11.57 -8.30
C VAL A 47 -4.95 11.04 -7.08
N ALA A 48 -6.12 10.43 -7.28
CA ALA A 48 -6.86 9.75 -6.25
C ALA A 48 -6.71 8.23 -6.42
N GLY A 49 -6.10 7.57 -5.43
CA GLY A 49 -6.17 6.12 -5.30
C GLY A 49 -7.53 5.70 -4.72
N ALA A 50 -7.50 4.89 -3.66
CA ALA A 50 -8.72 4.42 -2.97
C ALA A 50 -9.49 5.47 -2.17
N GLY A 51 -9.08 6.75 -2.18
CA GLY A 51 -9.72 7.80 -1.39
C GLY A 51 -9.64 7.61 0.13
N HIS A 52 -8.67 6.83 0.64
CA HIS A 52 -8.61 6.44 2.06
C HIS A 52 -7.80 7.40 2.96
N SER A 53 -7.24 8.47 2.39
CA SER A 53 -6.52 9.48 3.17
C SER A 53 -7.49 10.44 3.85
N PHE A 54 -7.26 10.74 5.13
CA PHE A 54 -8.00 11.75 5.88
C PHE A 54 -7.55 13.18 5.55
N THR A 55 -6.29 13.33 5.14
CA THR A 55 -5.70 14.62 4.77
C THR A 55 -6.25 15.07 3.41
N PRO A 56 -6.57 16.35 3.21
CA PRO A 56 -7.04 16.89 1.93
C PRO A 56 -5.90 16.99 0.89
N LEU A 57 -5.16 15.91 0.67
CA LEU A 57 -4.09 15.84 -0.31
C LEU A 57 -4.64 15.87 -1.74
N VAL A 58 -5.77 15.20 -1.97
CA VAL A 58 -6.32 15.00 -3.32
C VAL A 58 -7.44 15.97 -3.65
N GLU A 59 -7.92 16.77 -2.70
CA GLU A 59 -9.03 17.71 -2.91
C GLU A 59 -8.76 18.65 -4.09
N SER A 60 -9.65 18.64 -5.08
CA SER A 60 -9.55 19.46 -6.29
C SER A 60 -10.92 19.55 -6.96
N ASP A 61 -11.36 20.76 -7.33
CA ASP A 61 -12.57 20.97 -8.14
C ASP A 61 -12.28 20.99 -9.66
N ASP A 62 -11.05 20.69 -10.05
CA ASP A 62 -10.61 20.64 -11.45
C ASP A 62 -10.56 19.20 -11.95
N VAL A 63 -9.41 18.51 -11.91
CA VAL A 63 -9.29 17.11 -12.35
C VAL A 63 -8.83 16.19 -11.23
N LEU A 64 -9.53 15.06 -11.08
CA LEU A 64 -9.03 13.89 -10.37
C LEU A 64 -8.71 12.76 -11.35
N LEU A 65 -7.51 12.23 -11.24
CA LEU A 65 -7.07 11.06 -11.98
C LEU A 65 -7.11 9.83 -11.06
N SER A 66 -7.87 8.80 -11.44
CA SER A 66 -7.87 7.51 -10.75
C SER A 66 -7.08 6.48 -11.54
N LEU A 67 -6.27 5.69 -10.84
CA LEU A 67 -5.45 4.61 -11.40
C LEU A 67 -6.18 3.26 -11.33
N ASP A 68 -7.47 3.21 -11.01
CA ASP A 68 -8.17 1.96 -10.72
C ASP A 68 -8.29 1.02 -11.92
N HIS A 69 -8.10 1.49 -13.15
CA HIS A 69 -8.00 0.64 -14.34
C HIS A 69 -6.56 0.17 -14.63
N LEU A 70 -5.55 0.75 -13.97
CA LEU A 70 -4.13 0.36 -14.05
C LEU A 70 -3.77 -0.52 -12.86
N GLN A 71 -4.26 -1.76 -12.89
CA GLN A 71 -4.00 -2.76 -11.86
C GLN A 71 -3.45 -4.05 -12.46
N GLY A 72 -2.54 -4.69 -11.75
CA GLY A 72 -2.00 -5.98 -12.12
C GLY A 72 -0.52 -6.13 -11.81
N LEU A 73 -0.08 -7.38 -11.93
CA LEU A 73 1.29 -7.80 -11.81
C LEU A 73 1.85 -7.98 -13.23
N GLU A 74 2.82 -7.18 -13.62
CA GLU A 74 3.40 -7.20 -14.98
C GLU A 74 4.54 -8.22 -15.09
N LYS A 75 5.36 -8.34 -14.03
CA LYS A 75 6.54 -9.20 -14.05
C LYS A 75 6.87 -9.69 -12.64
N VAL A 76 7.33 -10.92 -12.54
CA VAL A 76 7.94 -11.49 -11.33
C VAL A 76 9.32 -12.00 -11.67
N ASP A 77 10.31 -11.55 -10.91
CA ASP A 77 11.69 -12.05 -10.95
C ASP A 77 11.99 -12.75 -9.62
N ARG A 78 11.89 -14.09 -9.62
CA ARG A 78 12.11 -14.89 -8.41
C ARG A 78 13.56 -14.92 -7.97
N GLU A 79 14.50 -14.82 -8.91
CA GLU A 79 15.92 -14.85 -8.61
C GLU A 79 16.36 -13.56 -7.91
N ARG A 80 15.84 -12.42 -8.38
CA ARG A 80 16.08 -11.11 -7.77
C ARG A 80 15.16 -10.81 -6.58
N GLY A 81 14.10 -11.58 -6.40
CA GLY A 81 13.09 -11.34 -5.36
C GLY A 81 12.33 -10.03 -5.59
N THR A 82 11.93 -9.76 -6.85
CA THR A 82 11.20 -8.53 -7.20
C THR A 82 9.95 -8.79 -8.04
N ALA A 83 9.02 -7.85 -7.99
CA ALA A 83 7.76 -7.86 -8.74
C ALA A 83 7.47 -6.46 -9.29
N VAL A 84 7.13 -6.35 -10.58
CA VAL A 84 6.67 -5.10 -11.21
C VAL A 84 5.15 -5.07 -11.19
N VAL A 85 4.60 -4.01 -10.59
CA VAL A 85 3.17 -3.88 -10.29
C VAL A 85 2.67 -2.53 -10.82
N LEU A 86 1.48 -2.53 -11.45
CA LEU A 86 0.83 -1.29 -11.85
C LEU A 86 0.35 -0.50 -10.62
N ALA A 87 0.55 0.81 -10.63
CA ALA A 87 0.41 1.69 -9.46
C ALA A 87 -0.98 1.72 -8.82
N GLY A 88 -2.04 1.45 -9.60
CA GLY A 88 -3.41 1.40 -9.11
C GLY A 88 -3.75 0.13 -8.33
N THR A 89 -2.91 -0.91 -8.41
CA THR A 89 -3.17 -2.23 -7.81
C THR A 89 -3.46 -2.08 -6.31
N ARG A 90 -4.61 -2.59 -5.89
CA ARG A 90 -5.01 -2.62 -4.48
C ARG A 90 -4.12 -3.59 -3.69
N LEU A 91 -3.75 -3.24 -2.46
CA LEU A 91 -2.86 -4.07 -1.63
C LEU A 91 -3.43 -5.48 -1.39
N GLY A 92 -4.73 -5.63 -1.13
CA GLY A 92 -5.36 -6.94 -0.97
C GLY A 92 -5.23 -7.81 -2.23
N ARG A 93 -5.52 -7.22 -3.40
CA ARG A 93 -5.33 -7.88 -4.71
C ARG A 93 -3.87 -8.20 -4.99
N LEU A 94 -2.94 -7.32 -4.62
CA LEU A 94 -1.51 -7.58 -4.77
C LEU A 94 -1.08 -8.80 -3.95
N GLY A 95 -1.59 -8.95 -2.73
CA GLY A 95 -1.37 -10.14 -1.91
C GLY A 95 -1.79 -11.44 -2.60
N GLU A 96 -3.00 -11.46 -3.17
CA GLU A 96 -3.51 -12.61 -3.94
C GLU A 96 -2.65 -12.93 -5.17
N LEU A 97 -2.28 -11.90 -5.95
CA LEU A 97 -1.44 -12.05 -7.14
C LEU A 97 -0.06 -12.61 -6.79
N LEU A 98 0.59 -12.09 -5.73
CA LEU A 98 1.89 -12.59 -5.30
C LEU A 98 1.79 -14.01 -4.76
N LEU A 99 0.72 -14.34 -4.03
CA LEU A 99 0.51 -15.68 -3.48
C LEU A 99 0.35 -16.74 -4.57
N ALA A 100 -0.27 -16.40 -5.71
CA ALA A 100 -0.31 -17.29 -6.88
C ALA A 100 1.08 -17.63 -7.43
N HIS A 101 2.08 -16.79 -7.15
CA HIS A 101 3.49 -17.05 -7.40
C HIS A 101 4.23 -17.56 -6.14
N GLY A 102 3.57 -17.94 -5.06
CA GLY A 102 4.24 -18.37 -3.82
C GLY A 102 5.13 -17.29 -3.19
N LEU A 103 4.78 -16.03 -3.42
CA LEU A 103 5.47 -14.84 -2.92
C LEU A 103 4.53 -14.01 -2.05
N ALA A 104 5.09 -13.09 -1.27
CA ALA A 104 4.37 -12.15 -0.43
C ALA A 104 5.12 -10.82 -0.36
N GLN A 105 4.43 -9.76 0.06
CA GLN A 105 5.08 -8.53 0.52
C GLN A 105 5.79 -8.81 1.85
N GLU A 106 6.89 -8.09 2.12
CA GLU A 106 7.63 -8.26 3.38
C GLU A 106 6.84 -7.78 4.61
N ASN A 107 6.00 -6.76 4.44
CA ASN A 107 5.12 -6.22 5.49
C ASN A 107 3.91 -5.52 4.86
N LEU A 108 2.80 -5.44 5.59
CA LEU A 108 1.57 -4.76 5.17
C LEU A 108 0.97 -3.96 6.33
N GLY A 109 0.24 -2.89 6.01
CA GLY A 109 -0.64 -2.23 6.97
C GLY A 109 -1.95 -3.01 7.19
N ASP A 110 -2.71 -2.62 8.22
CA ASP A 110 -4.02 -3.23 8.56
C ASP A 110 -5.09 -3.01 7.48
N ILE A 111 -4.93 -1.98 6.63
CA ILE A 111 -5.89 -1.61 5.58
C ILE A 111 -5.32 -1.99 4.22
N ASP A 112 -5.99 -2.90 3.52
CA ASP A 112 -5.54 -3.45 2.25
C ASP A 112 -6.30 -2.90 1.02
N VAL A 113 -7.25 -2.00 1.24
CA VAL A 113 -8.01 -1.34 0.16
C VAL A 113 -7.23 -0.20 -0.51
N GLN A 114 -6.08 0.19 0.02
CA GLN A 114 -5.24 1.24 -0.57
C GLN A 114 -4.62 0.76 -1.91
N SER A 115 -4.47 1.67 -2.88
CA SER A 115 -3.59 1.43 -4.05
C SER A 115 -2.12 1.43 -3.61
N ILE A 116 -1.28 0.59 -4.23
CA ILE A 116 0.15 0.53 -3.91
C ILE A 116 0.87 1.88 -4.04
N ALA A 117 0.57 2.66 -5.08
CA ALA A 117 1.15 4.00 -5.24
C ALA A 117 0.73 4.94 -4.10
N GLY A 118 -0.56 4.99 -3.78
CA GLY A 118 -1.06 5.77 -2.64
C GLY A 118 -0.43 5.35 -1.30
N ALA A 119 -0.25 4.05 -1.08
CA ALA A 119 0.37 3.52 0.14
C ALA A 119 1.84 3.95 0.27
N ILE A 120 2.60 3.88 -0.84
CA ILE A 120 3.98 4.36 -0.91
C ILE A 120 4.03 5.88 -0.70
N SER A 121 3.30 6.64 -1.50
CA SER A 121 3.34 8.11 -1.48
C SER A 121 2.99 8.72 -0.12
N THR A 122 2.22 8.02 0.71
CA THR A 122 1.81 8.47 2.05
C THR A 122 2.60 7.83 3.19
N GLY A 123 3.60 7.00 2.90
CA GLY A 123 4.43 6.35 3.93
C GLY A 123 3.66 5.33 4.76
N THR A 124 2.66 4.65 4.18
CA THR A 124 1.91 3.59 4.86
C THR A 124 2.86 2.53 5.39
N HIS A 125 2.63 2.03 6.60
CA HIS A 125 3.46 1.01 7.24
C HIS A 125 2.62 0.00 8.01
N GLY A 126 3.18 -1.19 8.19
CA GLY A 126 2.70 -2.18 9.17
C GLY A 126 3.35 -1.98 10.53
N THR A 127 3.22 -3.00 11.37
CA THR A 127 3.92 -3.07 12.66
C THR A 127 5.20 -3.91 12.53
N GLY A 128 5.99 -4.02 13.60
CA GLY A 128 7.22 -4.82 13.64
C GLY A 128 8.48 -3.96 13.48
N ILE A 129 9.42 -4.11 14.42
CA ILE A 129 10.57 -3.21 14.57
C ILE A 129 11.65 -3.36 13.49
N GLN A 130 11.59 -4.46 12.73
CA GLN A 130 12.55 -4.80 11.68
C GLN A 130 12.10 -4.32 10.30
N PHE A 131 10.88 -3.80 10.19
CA PHE A 131 10.26 -3.43 8.92
C PHE A 131 10.14 -1.92 8.78
N GLY A 132 10.39 -1.44 7.56
CA GLY A 132 10.10 -0.05 7.19
C GLY A 132 8.65 0.13 6.76
N SER A 133 8.35 1.34 6.27
CA SER A 133 7.12 1.61 5.52
C SER A 133 7.09 0.85 4.19
N LEU A 134 5.92 0.73 3.57
CA LEU A 134 5.77 0.13 2.24
C LEU A 134 6.65 0.83 1.19
N SER A 135 6.99 2.10 1.40
CA SER A 135 7.92 2.82 0.53
C SER A 135 9.34 2.26 0.54
N THR A 136 9.82 1.63 1.63
CA THR A 136 11.15 0.98 1.67
C THR A 136 11.18 -0.35 0.92
N GLN A 137 10.01 -0.90 0.59
CA GLN A 137 9.85 -2.11 -0.23
C GLN A 137 10.04 -1.81 -1.72
N ALA A 138 9.81 -0.57 -2.15
CA ALA A 138 10.06 -0.16 -3.52
C ALA A 138 11.56 -0.18 -3.80
N VAL A 139 11.96 -0.82 -4.91
CA VAL A 139 13.34 -0.83 -5.42
C VAL A 139 13.49 0.04 -6.67
N ALA A 140 12.40 0.24 -7.41
CA ALA A 140 12.33 1.20 -8.50
C ALA A 140 10.90 1.72 -8.68
N LEU A 141 10.75 2.89 -9.27
CA LEU A 141 9.49 3.51 -9.63
C LEU A 141 9.53 3.98 -11.08
N THR A 142 8.40 3.93 -11.76
CA THR A 142 8.19 4.65 -13.03
C THR A 142 7.27 5.83 -12.73
N LEU A 143 7.79 7.06 -12.84
CA LEU A 143 7.03 8.28 -12.64
C LEU A 143 6.69 8.94 -13.97
N LEU A 144 5.42 9.31 -14.14
CA LEU A 144 4.98 10.23 -15.17
C LEU A 144 5.06 11.67 -14.64
N THR A 145 5.85 12.50 -15.31
CA THR A 145 6.00 13.92 -14.98
C THR A 145 4.90 14.76 -15.62
N ALA A 146 4.82 16.03 -15.22
CA ALA A 146 3.90 17.00 -15.85
C ALA A 146 4.23 17.32 -17.31
N SER A 147 5.46 17.04 -17.78
CA SER A 147 5.84 17.16 -19.20
C SER A 147 5.32 16.01 -20.06
N GLY A 148 4.81 14.94 -19.44
CA GLY A 148 4.37 13.73 -20.14
C GLY A 148 5.46 12.66 -20.27
N ASP A 149 6.64 12.88 -19.68
CA ASP A 149 7.74 11.93 -19.73
C ASP A 149 7.59 10.84 -18.65
N LEU A 150 7.83 9.59 -19.04
CA LEU A 150 7.99 8.49 -18.09
C LEU A 150 9.46 8.37 -17.72
N ILE A 151 9.76 8.57 -16.45
CA ILE A 151 11.11 8.49 -15.89
C ILE A 151 11.16 7.29 -14.96
N GLU A 152 12.11 6.38 -15.20
CA GLU A 152 12.46 5.33 -14.27
C GLU A 152 13.44 5.87 -13.22
N CYS A 153 13.26 5.50 -11.96
CA CYS A 153 14.18 5.85 -10.89
C CYS A 153 14.31 4.73 -9.85
N SER A 154 15.53 4.53 -9.36
CA SER A 154 15.95 3.51 -8.39
C SER A 154 17.10 4.04 -7.53
N GLU A 155 17.78 3.18 -6.76
CA GLU A 155 19.03 3.57 -6.08
C GLU A 155 20.19 3.82 -7.06
N GLU A 156 20.17 3.15 -8.21
CA GLU A 156 21.22 3.18 -9.22
C GLU A 156 20.94 4.20 -10.34
N GLU A 157 19.69 4.58 -10.54
CA GLU A 157 19.25 5.49 -11.60
C GLU A 157 18.34 6.60 -11.05
N ASN A 158 18.60 7.87 -11.38
CA ASN A 158 17.79 9.00 -10.93
C ASN A 158 17.52 9.01 -9.40
N ARG A 159 18.55 8.68 -8.61
CA ARG A 159 18.44 8.40 -7.17
C ARG A 159 17.75 9.49 -6.36
N ASP A 160 18.06 10.76 -6.61
CA ASP A 160 17.44 11.87 -5.87
C ASP A 160 15.93 11.93 -6.12
N LEU A 161 15.49 11.68 -7.35
CA LEU A 161 14.08 11.56 -7.70
C LEU A 161 13.44 10.34 -7.04
N PHE A 162 14.13 9.19 -7.04
CA PHE A 162 13.64 7.98 -6.36
C PHE A 162 13.39 8.22 -4.87
N LYS A 163 14.36 8.82 -4.16
CA LYS A 163 14.24 9.15 -2.74
C LYS A 163 13.12 10.14 -2.46
N ALA A 164 12.96 11.16 -3.31
CA ALA A 164 11.86 12.11 -3.19
C ALA A 164 10.49 11.46 -3.48
N ALA A 165 10.43 10.52 -4.43
CA ALA A 165 9.21 9.85 -4.86
C ALA A 165 8.64 8.85 -3.83
N GLN A 166 9.51 8.21 -3.02
CA GLN A 166 9.13 7.18 -2.03
C GLN A 166 8.11 7.66 -1.00
N VAL A 167 8.06 8.95 -0.65
CA VAL A 167 7.00 9.56 0.19
C VAL A 167 6.67 10.96 -0.35
N SER A 168 6.14 10.99 -1.58
CA SER A 168 5.93 12.26 -2.31
C SER A 168 4.60 12.95 -2.06
N LEU A 169 3.68 12.33 -1.32
CA LEU A 169 2.30 12.81 -1.14
C LEU A 169 1.57 13.08 -2.48
N GLY A 170 2.01 12.41 -3.56
CA GLY A 170 1.48 12.60 -4.91
C GLY A 170 1.76 13.98 -5.51
N THR A 171 2.89 14.62 -5.16
CA THR A 171 3.22 16.00 -5.61
C THR A 171 4.31 16.08 -6.68
N LEU A 172 5.09 15.02 -6.88
CA LEU A 172 6.24 15.02 -7.80
C LEU A 172 5.91 14.46 -9.19
N GLY A 173 4.72 13.92 -9.38
CA GLY A 173 4.27 13.23 -10.58
C GLY A 173 3.32 12.10 -10.24
N VAL A 174 2.88 11.37 -11.28
CA VAL A 174 2.06 10.17 -11.11
C VAL A 174 2.97 8.96 -11.08
N ILE A 175 3.01 8.22 -9.98
CA ILE A 175 3.64 6.90 -9.97
C ILE A 175 2.77 5.99 -10.83
N ALA A 176 3.31 5.48 -11.94
CA ALA A 176 2.61 4.61 -12.88
C ALA A 176 2.90 3.12 -12.63
N LYS A 177 4.13 2.82 -12.21
CA LYS A 177 4.58 1.46 -11.85
C LYS A 177 5.45 1.48 -10.62
N VAL A 178 5.46 0.34 -9.92
CA VAL A 178 6.33 0.09 -8.78
C VAL A 178 7.01 -1.26 -8.97
N THR A 179 8.34 -1.27 -8.90
CA THR A 179 9.08 -2.52 -8.70
C THR A 179 9.26 -2.72 -7.21
N LEU A 180 8.64 -3.75 -6.65
CA LEU A 180 8.66 -4.10 -5.24
C LEU A 180 9.64 -5.24 -4.98
N ARG A 181 10.33 -5.18 -3.83
CA ARG A 181 10.93 -6.35 -3.21
C ARG A 181 9.83 -7.27 -2.69
N VAL A 182 9.97 -8.56 -2.94
CA VAL A 182 9.02 -9.60 -2.50
C VAL A 182 9.78 -10.75 -1.87
N VAL A 183 9.13 -11.43 -0.95
CA VAL A 183 9.71 -12.55 -0.18
C VAL A 183 8.93 -13.83 -0.47
N PRO A 184 9.49 -15.03 -0.23
CA PRO A 184 8.72 -16.27 -0.27
C PRO A 184 7.51 -16.20 0.66
N ALA A 185 6.35 -16.63 0.17
CA ALA A 185 5.15 -16.71 0.98
C ALA A 185 5.37 -17.73 2.10
N ARG A 186 4.99 -17.36 3.33
CA ARG A 186 5.05 -18.25 4.49
C ARG A 186 3.85 -18.05 5.41
N PRO A 187 3.46 -19.09 6.17
CA PRO A 187 2.40 -18.97 7.15
C PRO A 187 2.84 -18.10 8.33
N LEU A 188 1.89 -17.36 8.88
CA LEU A 188 2.01 -16.54 10.08
C LEU A 188 1.02 -17.05 11.13
N HIS A 189 1.45 -17.12 12.38
CA HIS A 189 0.56 -17.46 13.50
C HIS A 189 0.10 -16.17 14.19
N TYR A 190 -1.17 -15.83 13.99
CA TYR A 190 -1.82 -14.66 14.57
C TYR A 190 -2.54 -15.01 15.88
N VAL A 191 -2.32 -14.22 16.92
CA VAL A 191 -3.03 -14.31 18.20
C VAL A 191 -3.65 -12.96 18.53
N GLY A 192 -4.99 -12.92 18.51
CA GLY A 192 -5.77 -11.82 19.08
C GLY A 192 -6.25 -12.18 20.48
N ARG A 193 -6.03 -11.29 21.47
CA ARG A 193 -6.49 -11.50 22.84
C ARG A 193 -6.85 -10.19 23.54
N ARG A 194 -7.69 -10.28 24.56
CA ARG A 194 -7.85 -9.20 25.55
C ARG A 194 -6.63 -9.20 26.47
N ALA A 195 -6.07 -8.03 26.76
CA ALA A 195 -4.99 -7.82 27.72
C ALA A 195 -5.22 -6.54 28.52
N SER A 196 -4.48 -6.33 29.61
CA SER A 196 -4.50 -5.05 30.32
C SER A 196 -3.56 -4.05 29.63
N LEU A 197 -3.92 -2.76 29.64
CA LEU A 197 -3.06 -1.69 29.14
C LEU A 197 -1.72 -1.66 29.89
N GLU A 198 -1.78 -1.81 31.22
CA GLU A 198 -0.60 -1.84 32.09
C GLU A 198 0.37 -2.95 31.70
N ASP A 199 -0.11 -4.18 31.48
CA ASP A 199 0.73 -5.30 31.04
C ASP A 199 1.38 -5.00 29.69
N CYS A 200 0.63 -4.46 28.74
CA CYS A 200 1.14 -4.14 27.40
C CYS A 200 2.23 -3.07 27.44
N LEU A 201 2.06 -2.02 28.25
CA LEU A 201 3.04 -0.95 28.41
C LEU A 201 4.28 -1.43 29.17
N ASN A 202 4.10 -2.14 30.29
CA ASN A 202 5.20 -2.61 31.14
C ASN A 202 6.05 -3.69 30.45
N ASN A 203 5.48 -4.45 29.51
CA ASN A 203 6.17 -5.54 28.81
C ASN A 203 6.39 -5.23 27.31
N LEU A 204 6.29 -3.97 26.89
CA LEU A 204 6.32 -3.60 25.46
C LEU A 204 7.61 -4.07 24.78
N GLU A 205 8.76 -3.91 25.43
CA GLU A 205 10.05 -4.32 24.86
C GLU A 205 10.11 -5.83 24.61
N ARG A 206 9.66 -6.63 25.59
CA ARG A 206 9.55 -8.08 25.43
C ARG A 206 8.64 -8.43 24.25
N TYR A 207 7.46 -7.80 24.16
CA TYR A 207 6.53 -8.07 23.07
C TYR A 207 7.10 -7.70 21.69
N ARG A 208 7.87 -6.61 21.59
CA ARG A 208 8.55 -6.19 20.36
C ARG A 208 9.67 -7.13 19.92
N GLN A 209 10.34 -7.80 20.86
CA GLN A 209 11.44 -8.73 20.58
C GLN A 209 10.98 -10.16 20.31
N GLU A 210 9.96 -10.64 21.05
CA GLU A 210 9.47 -12.02 20.96
C GLU A 210 8.49 -12.24 19.79
N ASN A 211 7.96 -11.17 19.22
CA ASN A 211 7.00 -11.24 18.13
C ASN A 211 7.55 -10.50 16.90
N GLU A 212 7.19 -11.02 15.73
CA GLU A 212 7.48 -10.34 14.47
C GLU A 212 6.66 -9.06 14.35
N HIS A 213 5.39 -9.15 14.76
CA HIS A 213 4.47 -8.03 14.84
C HIS A 213 3.78 -8.03 16.21
N PHE A 214 3.67 -6.86 16.84
CA PHE A 214 2.89 -6.66 18.05
C PHE A 214 2.21 -5.30 17.99
N GLU A 215 0.92 -5.28 18.28
CA GLU A 215 0.12 -4.06 18.42
C GLU A 215 -0.99 -4.26 19.43
N PHE A 216 -1.57 -3.16 19.89
CA PHE A 216 -2.78 -3.21 20.70
C PHE A 216 -3.66 -1.97 20.49
N PHE A 217 -4.97 -2.19 20.52
CA PHE A 217 -5.97 -1.13 20.46
C PHE A 217 -6.51 -0.90 21.86
N TRP A 218 -6.29 0.31 22.38
CA TRP A 218 -6.82 0.71 23.67
C TRP A 218 -8.20 1.34 23.54
N PHE A 219 -9.15 0.82 24.31
CA PHE A 219 -10.49 1.40 24.40
C PHE A 219 -10.53 2.45 25.52
N PRO A 220 -10.83 3.73 25.22
CA PRO A 220 -10.84 4.80 26.21
C PRO A 220 -11.70 4.47 27.44
N TYR A 221 -11.28 4.99 28.60
CA TYR A 221 -11.95 4.78 29.89
C TYR A 221 -12.00 3.32 30.39
N THR A 222 -11.20 2.42 29.80
CA THR A 222 -11.07 1.04 30.27
C THR A 222 -9.59 0.71 30.54
N PRO A 223 -9.27 -0.25 31.42
CA PRO A 223 -7.92 -0.78 31.55
C PRO A 223 -7.60 -1.85 30.49
N TRP A 224 -8.49 -2.07 29.51
CA TRP A 224 -8.42 -3.21 28.60
C TRP A 224 -8.00 -2.79 27.20
N VAL A 225 -7.22 -3.65 26.57
CA VAL A 225 -6.81 -3.52 25.17
C VAL A 225 -7.17 -4.80 24.41
N GLN A 226 -7.39 -4.66 23.11
CA GLN A 226 -7.27 -5.79 22.19
C GLN A 226 -5.81 -5.85 21.73
N ALA A 227 -5.06 -6.81 22.25
CA ALA A 227 -3.69 -7.05 21.84
C ALA A 227 -3.66 -8.06 20.70
N LYS A 228 -2.79 -7.83 19.72
CA LYS A 228 -2.57 -8.70 18.58
C LYS A 228 -1.08 -8.95 18.44
N SER A 229 -0.72 -10.19 18.16
CA SER A 229 0.68 -10.57 17.94
C SER A 229 0.80 -11.60 16.84
N THR A 230 1.91 -11.52 16.10
CA THR A 230 2.22 -12.47 15.03
C THR A 230 3.65 -12.98 15.18
N THR A 231 3.83 -14.29 14.97
CA THR A 231 5.14 -14.95 14.96
C THR A 231 5.33 -15.79 13.69
N PRO A 232 6.57 -16.05 13.25
CA PRO A 232 6.82 -16.93 12.12
C PRO A 232 6.26 -18.34 12.32
N GLY A 233 5.58 -18.85 11.30
CA GLY A 233 5.30 -20.27 11.12
C GLY A 233 4.18 -20.87 11.97
N TRP A 234 3.87 -22.11 11.62
CA TRP A 234 3.15 -23.06 12.48
C TRP A 234 4.03 -23.29 13.71
N SER A 235 3.79 -22.55 14.79
CA SER A 235 4.55 -22.75 16.03
C SER A 235 4.55 -24.24 16.44
N GLN A 236 5.56 -24.72 17.17
CA GLN A 236 5.57 -26.09 17.72
C GLN A 236 4.28 -26.43 18.51
N ARG A 237 3.53 -25.42 18.98
CA ARG A 237 2.21 -25.58 19.60
C ARG A 237 1.14 -26.07 18.61
N PHE A 238 1.23 -25.69 17.34
CA PHE A 238 0.31 -26.13 16.27
C PHE A 238 0.55 -27.59 15.85
N ALA A 239 1.81 -28.02 15.78
CA ALA A 239 2.18 -29.42 15.50
C ALA A 239 1.64 -30.40 16.57
N ARG A 240 1.42 -29.94 17.81
CA ARG A 240 0.77 -30.72 18.88
C ARG A 240 -0.76 -30.72 18.80
N SER A 241 -1.38 -29.75 18.14
CA SER A 241 -2.85 -29.68 17.97
C SER A 241 -3.35 -30.48 16.77
N LEU A 242 -2.51 -30.64 15.73
CA LEU A 242 -2.81 -31.44 14.53
C LEU A 242 -2.57 -32.96 14.72
N SER A 243 -1.94 -33.36 15.82
CA SER A 243 -1.75 -34.77 16.20
C SER A 243 -2.87 -35.32 17.09
N GLY A 244 -3.93 -34.54 17.34
CA GLY A 244 -5.18 -35.03 17.92
C GLY A 244 -6.04 -35.75 16.85
N PRO A 245 -6.77 -36.81 17.22
CA PRO A 245 -7.56 -37.59 16.27
C PRO A 245 -8.72 -36.75 15.74
N GLY A 246 -8.57 -36.14 14.56
CA GLY A 246 -9.67 -35.39 13.93
C GLY A 246 -9.35 -34.56 12.69
N PHE A 247 -8.08 -34.26 12.36
CA PHE A 247 -7.79 -33.41 11.20
C PHE A 247 -7.49 -34.23 9.94
N ARG A 248 -8.44 -34.25 8.98
CA ARG A 248 -8.16 -34.60 7.57
C ARG A 248 -8.13 -33.29 6.78
N ALA A 249 -6.97 -32.99 6.19
CA ALA A 249 -6.84 -31.89 5.25
C ALA A 249 -7.55 -32.27 3.94
N GLY A 250 -8.49 -31.41 3.50
CA GLY A 250 -9.08 -31.38 2.17
C GLY A 250 -8.79 -30.05 1.54
#